data_AF-A0A0B7I4U2-F1
#
_entry.id   AF-A0A0B7I4U2-F1
#
_cell.length_a   1.000
_cell.length_b   1.000
_cell.length_c   1.000
_cell.angle_alpha   90.00
_cell.angle_beta   90.00
_cell.angle_gamma   90.00
#
_symmetry.space_group_name_H-M   'P 1'
#
loop_
_entity.id
_entity.type
_entity.pdbx_description
1 polymer ?
#
loop_
_entity_poly.entity_id
_entity_poly.type
_entity_poly.pdbx_seq_one_letter_code
_entity_poly.pdbx_strand_id
1 'polypeptide(L)'
;MKKYNSDIHKRRSIRLKGYDYSREGLYFITICCQNREHYFGEIVDGKMQLNEIGKIAYNEWINTETIRKNVVLHSFVVMPNHFHTIIEITHQCRGVLHTPNDITLHTPNDNEKGVCNTPLRSPSQTLGAIVRGYKSAVSKKIGFSVWQRNYYEHIIRNEESYFKIHEYIENNPAKWEEDCFY
;
A
#
# COMPACT_ATOMS: atom_id res chain seq x y z
N MET A 1 17.64 -28.39 -3.21
CA MET A 1 16.48 -27.47 -3.29
C MET A 1 15.26 -28.17 -2.69
N LYS A 2 14.64 -27.63 -1.62
CA LYS A 2 13.39 -28.18 -1.08
C LYS A 2 12.24 -27.87 -2.04
N LYS A 3 11.53 -28.90 -2.52
CA LYS A 3 10.37 -28.77 -3.40
C LYS A 3 9.25 -28.01 -2.68
N TYR A 4 8.69 -27.00 -3.34
CA TYR A 4 7.53 -26.25 -2.89
C TYR A 4 6.31 -27.17 -2.75
N ASN A 5 5.72 -27.24 -1.56
CA ASN A 5 4.52 -28.02 -1.29
C ASN A 5 3.31 -27.09 -1.15
N SER A 6 2.39 -27.16 -2.12
CA SER A 6 1.19 -26.33 -2.19
C SER A 6 0.16 -26.62 -1.09
N ASP A 7 0.20 -27.79 -0.45
CA ASP A 7 -0.78 -28.21 0.56
C ASP A 7 -0.50 -27.60 1.95
N ILE A 8 0.75 -27.20 2.19
CA ILE A 8 1.20 -26.56 3.44
C ILE A 8 1.10 -25.03 3.31
N HIS A 9 1.27 -24.49 2.11
CA HIS A 9 1.17 -23.07 1.81
C HIS A 9 -0.18 -22.70 1.20
N LYS A 10 -1.27 -22.98 1.92
CA LYS A 10 -2.61 -22.47 1.55
C LYS A 10 -2.61 -20.95 1.68
N ARG A 11 -2.23 -20.28 0.59
CA ARG A 11 -2.34 -18.83 0.39
C ARG A 11 -3.82 -18.45 0.46
N ARG A 12 -4.30 -18.10 1.65
CA ARG A 12 -5.60 -17.44 1.78
C ARG A 12 -5.40 -15.97 1.39
N SER A 13 -6.01 -15.59 0.27
CA SER A 13 -6.11 -14.17 -0.09
C SER A 13 -6.98 -13.48 0.96
N ILE A 14 -6.42 -12.48 1.65
CA ILE A 14 -7.18 -11.59 2.54
C ILE A 14 -8.13 -10.72 1.71
N ARG A 15 -7.80 -10.49 0.43
CA ARG A 15 -8.61 -9.70 -0.49
C ARG A 15 -10.00 -10.28 -0.66
N LEU A 16 -11.00 -9.41 -0.51
CA LEU A 16 -12.39 -9.68 -0.84
C LEU A 16 -12.47 -10.13 -2.31
N LYS A 17 -12.84 -11.38 -2.52
CA LYS A 17 -12.95 -11.96 -3.87
C LYS A 17 -13.98 -11.18 -4.68
N GLY A 18 -13.59 -10.75 -5.89
CA GLY A 18 -14.46 -9.99 -6.80
C GLY A 18 -14.47 -8.48 -6.58
N TYR A 19 -13.74 -7.95 -5.60
CA TYR A 19 -13.61 -6.50 -5.41
C TYR A 19 -12.43 -5.94 -6.21
N ASP A 20 -12.68 -4.90 -7.00
CA ASP A 20 -11.64 -4.16 -7.70
C ASP A 20 -11.06 -3.07 -6.78
N TYR A 21 -9.84 -3.29 -6.35
CA TYR A 21 -9.09 -2.40 -5.46
C TYR A 21 -8.45 -1.19 -6.18
N SER A 22 -8.84 -0.95 -7.44
CA SER A 22 -8.67 0.32 -8.13
C SER A 22 -9.90 1.23 -8.02
N ARG A 23 -11.01 0.73 -7.46
CA ARG A 23 -12.22 1.52 -7.24
C ARG A 23 -11.97 2.64 -6.25
N GLU A 24 -12.70 3.72 -6.49
CA GLU A 24 -12.75 4.83 -5.56
C GLU A 24 -13.22 4.39 -4.18
N GLY A 25 -12.74 5.09 -3.18
CA GLY A 25 -13.20 4.97 -1.80
C GLY A 25 -12.06 4.92 -0.80
N LEU A 26 -12.46 4.73 0.45
CA LEU A 26 -11.60 4.75 1.62
C LEU A 26 -11.20 3.33 2.01
N TYR A 27 -9.91 3.17 2.29
CA TYR A 27 -9.33 1.90 2.69
C TYR A 27 -8.51 2.08 3.95
N PHE A 28 -8.78 1.27 4.96
CA PHE A 28 -7.89 1.09 6.11
C PHE A 28 -6.84 0.04 5.79
N ILE A 29 -5.58 0.31 6.12
CA ILE A 29 -4.46 -0.58 5.86
C ILE A 29 -3.66 -0.79 7.15
N THR A 30 -3.17 -2.01 7.33
CA THR A 30 -2.09 -2.31 8.29
C THR A 30 -0.91 -2.97 7.60
N ILE A 31 0.29 -2.44 7.84
CA ILE A 31 1.55 -2.97 7.32
C ILE A 31 2.46 -3.32 8.50
N CYS A 32 2.71 -4.60 8.73
CA CYS A 32 3.61 -5.04 9.79
C CYS A 32 5.06 -5.16 9.32
N CYS A 33 5.99 -4.94 10.25
CA CYS A 33 7.39 -5.33 10.15
C CYS A 33 7.53 -6.86 10.21
N GLN A 34 8.58 -7.35 9.58
CA GLN A 34 8.97 -8.76 9.65
C GLN A 34 9.21 -9.13 11.11
N ASN A 35 8.63 -10.26 11.54
CA ASN A 35 8.70 -10.76 12.92
C ASN A 35 8.23 -9.78 14.00
N ARG A 36 7.51 -8.70 13.63
CA ARG A 36 7.07 -7.64 14.56
C ARG A 36 8.25 -6.92 15.25
N GLU A 37 9.41 -6.88 14.61
CA GLU A 37 10.57 -6.15 15.12
C GLU A 37 10.33 -4.64 15.18
N HIS A 38 10.84 -3.99 16.24
CA HIS A 38 10.64 -2.56 16.53
C HIS A 38 11.59 -1.67 15.70
N TYR A 39 11.48 -1.73 14.38
CA TYR A 39 12.37 -1.00 13.48
C TYR A 39 12.16 0.52 13.50
N PHE A 40 10.97 1.02 13.82
CA PHE A 40 10.62 2.42 13.61
C PHE A 40 10.81 3.32 14.83
N GLY A 41 11.15 2.74 15.98
CA GLY A 41 11.36 3.48 17.22
C GLY A 41 10.64 2.80 18.38
N GLU A 42 10.21 3.59 19.34
CA GLU A 42 9.61 3.10 20.58
C GLU A 42 8.48 4.01 21.07
N ILE A 43 7.67 3.51 21.99
CA ILE A 43 6.62 4.27 22.64
C ILE A 43 7.13 4.68 24.03
N VAL A 44 7.13 5.98 24.31
CA VAL A 44 7.51 6.54 25.61
C VAL A 44 6.38 7.46 26.06
N ASP A 45 5.86 7.23 27.26
CA ASP A 45 4.73 7.99 27.84
C ASP A 45 3.51 8.07 26.89
N GLY A 46 3.17 6.94 26.26
CA GLY A 46 2.03 6.84 25.32
C GLY A 46 2.23 7.60 24.00
N LYS A 47 3.46 7.99 23.68
CA LYS A 47 3.80 8.72 22.45
C LYS A 47 4.84 7.97 21.64
N MET A 48 4.65 7.98 20.32
CA MET A 48 5.64 7.44 19.40
C MET A 48 6.87 8.33 19.32
N GLN A 49 8.03 7.77 19.65
CA GLN A 49 9.34 8.33 19.39
C GLN A 49 9.96 7.66 18.17
N LEU A 50 9.89 8.32 17.01
CA LEU A 50 10.46 7.79 15.78
C LEU A 50 11.99 7.87 15.79
N ASN A 51 12.63 6.74 15.50
CA ASN A 51 14.04 6.72 15.13
C ASN A 51 14.24 7.12 13.65
N GLU A 52 15.47 7.05 13.14
CA GLU A 52 15.76 7.43 11.74
C GLU A 52 15.00 6.59 10.70
N ILE A 53 14.83 5.29 10.95
CA ILE A 53 14.05 4.41 10.07
C ILE A 53 12.56 4.78 10.12
N GLY A 54 12.03 5.07 11.31
CA GLY A 54 10.65 5.53 11.50
C GLY A 54 10.37 6.85 10.79
N LYS A 55 11.32 7.81 10.85
CA LYS A 55 11.24 9.07 10.10
C LYS A 55 11.24 8.84 8.59
N ILE A 56 12.03 7.90 8.08
CA ILE A 56 12.00 7.51 6.66
C ILE A 56 10.62 6.94 6.30
N ALA A 57 10.09 6.03 7.12
CA ALA A 57 8.76 5.44 6.90
C ALA A 57 7.65 6.50 6.89
N TYR A 58 7.71 7.47 7.79
CA TYR A 58 6.79 8.62 7.85
C TYR A 58 6.89 9.49 6.59
N ASN A 59 8.10 9.91 6.23
CA ASN A 59 8.34 10.81 5.11
C ASN A 59 7.98 10.19 3.76
N GLU A 60 8.27 8.90 3.54
CA GLU A 60 7.87 8.19 2.32
C GLU A 60 6.35 8.00 2.21
N TRP A 61 5.65 7.93 3.35
CA TRP A 61 4.20 7.88 3.33
C TRP A 61 3.63 9.21 2.85
N ILE A 62 4.06 10.34 3.43
CA ILE A 62 3.66 11.67 2.97
C ILE A 62 3.99 11.88 1.49
N ASN A 63 5.18 11.45 1.05
CA ASN A 63 5.60 11.57 -0.34
C ASN A 63 4.69 10.79 -1.32
N THR A 64 3.91 9.81 -0.84
CA THR A 64 2.96 9.04 -1.66
C THR A 64 1.93 9.93 -2.33
N GLU A 65 1.41 10.94 -1.63
CA GLU A 65 0.43 11.90 -2.15
C GLU A 65 1.05 12.78 -3.24
N THR A 66 2.28 13.26 -3.03
CA THR A 66 3.03 14.07 -4.01
C THR A 66 3.23 13.36 -5.34
N ILE A 67 3.50 12.05 -5.30
CA ILE A 67 3.79 11.27 -6.51
C ILE A 67 2.52 10.65 -7.15
N ARG A 68 1.38 10.64 -6.46
CA ARG A 68 0.12 10.05 -6.95
C ARG A 68 -1.04 11.01 -6.80
N LYS A 69 -1.47 11.60 -7.92
CA LYS A 69 -2.60 12.53 -7.97
C LYS A 69 -3.97 11.91 -7.70
N ASN A 70 -4.08 10.58 -7.62
CA ASN A 70 -5.33 9.84 -7.39
C ASN A 70 -5.41 9.29 -5.95
N VAL A 71 -4.59 9.81 -5.06
CA VAL A 71 -4.48 9.38 -3.66
C VAL A 71 -4.66 10.60 -2.78
N VAL A 72 -5.50 10.47 -1.75
CA VAL A 72 -5.57 11.41 -0.63
C VAL A 72 -5.20 10.65 0.64
N LEU A 73 -4.34 11.24 1.46
CA LEU A 73 -3.92 10.65 2.72
C LEU A 73 -4.80 11.17 3.85
N HIS A 74 -5.35 10.26 4.64
CA HIS A 74 -6.09 10.57 5.87
C HIS A 74 -5.21 10.19 7.08
N SER A 75 -5.80 9.96 8.25
CA SER A 75 -5.03 9.54 9.44
C SER A 75 -4.14 8.35 9.18
N PHE A 76 -2.93 8.44 9.72
CA PHE A 76 -1.96 7.36 9.72
C PHE A 76 -1.08 7.47 10.95
N VAL A 77 -0.49 6.34 11.34
CA VAL A 77 0.48 6.27 12.43
C VAL A 77 1.56 5.25 12.10
N VAL A 78 2.81 5.65 12.33
CA VAL A 78 3.94 4.73 12.35
C VAL A 78 4.12 4.29 13.80
N MET A 79 3.97 3.01 14.06
CA MET A 79 4.18 2.38 15.36
C MET A 79 5.56 1.69 15.38
N PRO A 80 6.07 1.21 16.53
CA PRO A 80 7.41 0.61 16.59
C PRO A 80 7.64 -0.49 15.54
N ASN A 81 6.63 -1.34 15.33
CA ASN A 81 6.75 -2.53 14.49
C ASN A 81 5.69 -2.65 13.38
N HIS A 82 4.85 -1.64 13.18
CA HIS A 82 3.82 -1.67 12.16
C HIS A 82 3.38 -0.25 11.79
N PHE A 83 2.51 -0.16 10.80
CA PHE A 83 2.01 1.09 10.27
C PHE A 83 0.52 0.95 9.96
N HIS A 84 -0.28 1.91 10.40
CA HIS A 84 -1.71 2.00 10.13
C HIS A 84 -2.01 3.25 9.31
N THR A 85 -2.97 3.17 8.40
CA THR A 85 -3.41 4.33 7.62
C THR A 85 -4.82 4.16 7.09
N ILE A 86 -5.52 5.27 6.94
CA ILE A 86 -6.63 5.43 6.02
C ILE A 86 -6.11 6.12 4.75
N ILE A 87 -6.39 5.52 3.60
CA ILE A 87 -6.10 6.08 2.28
C ILE A 87 -7.36 6.15 1.44
N GLU A 88 -7.56 7.27 0.76
CA GLU A 88 -8.60 7.41 -0.26
C GLU A 88 -7.98 7.24 -1.64
N ILE A 89 -8.61 6.39 -2.45
CA ILE A 89 -8.35 6.34 -3.90
C ILE A 89 -9.48 7.15 -4.56
N THR A 90 -9.13 8.14 -5.37
CA THR A 90 -10.08 8.99 -6.10
C THR A 90 -10.01 8.71 -7.61
N HIS A 91 -11.09 8.99 -8.36
CA HIS A 91 -10.98 9.07 -9.81
C HIS A 91 -10.09 10.24 -10.17
N GLN A 92 -8.97 9.93 -10.83
CA GLN A 92 -8.47 10.88 -11.80
C GLN A 92 -9.53 11.01 -12.90
N CYS A 93 -10.15 12.19 -13.03
CA CYS A 93 -10.60 12.66 -14.34
C CYS A 93 -9.44 12.38 -15.29
N ARG A 94 -9.66 11.50 -16.29
CA ARG A 94 -8.69 11.27 -17.35
C ARG A 94 -8.48 12.62 -18.05
N GLY A 95 -7.49 13.38 -17.59
CA GLY A 95 -6.95 14.50 -18.33
C GLY A 95 -6.61 13.98 -19.72
N VAL A 96 -7.28 14.55 -20.71
CA VAL A 96 -7.05 14.49 -22.16
C VAL A 96 -5.87 13.62 -22.56
N LEU A 97 -6.17 12.58 -23.33
CA LEU A 97 -5.20 11.83 -24.12
C LEU A 97 -4.21 12.80 -24.78
N HIS A 98 -2.96 12.86 -24.32
CA HIS A 98 -1.86 13.04 -25.27
C HIS A 98 -1.71 11.71 -25.99
N THR A 99 -2.58 11.49 -26.97
CA THR A 99 -2.22 10.73 -28.16
C THR A 99 -1.29 11.63 -28.97
N PRO A 100 -0.02 11.26 -29.21
CA PRO A 100 0.55 11.63 -30.49
C PRO A 100 -0.37 10.98 -31.52
N ASN A 101 -1.05 11.82 -32.30
CA ASN A 101 -1.57 11.43 -33.59
C ASN A 101 -0.44 10.71 -34.33
N ASP A 102 -0.57 9.41 -34.51
CA ASP A 102 -0.09 8.79 -35.73
C ASP A 102 -1.11 7.75 -36.17
N ILE A 103 -1.95 8.23 -37.07
CA ILE A 103 -2.69 7.45 -38.04
C ILE A 103 -1.67 6.57 -38.77
N THR A 104 -1.68 5.27 -38.52
CA THR A 104 -1.21 4.30 -39.51
C THR A 104 -2.29 3.23 -39.69
N LEU A 105 -3.13 3.48 -40.69
CA LEU A 105 -3.90 2.46 -41.37
C LEU A 105 -2.92 1.48 -42.02
N HIS A 106 -2.78 0.27 -41.48
CA HIS A 106 -2.20 -0.84 -42.25
C HIS A 106 -2.99 -2.13 -42.04
N THR A 107 -3.31 -2.73 -43.19
CA THR A 107 -4.06 -3.95 -43.48
C THR A 107 -3.41 -5.20 -42.88
N PRO A 108 -4.19 -6.29 -42.68
CA PRO A 108 -3.68 -7.49 -42.02
C PRO A 108 -2.80 -8.28 -42.99
N ASN A 109 -1.59 -8.61 -42.58
CA ASN A 109 -0.83 -9.67 -43.22
C ASN A 109 -0.23 -10.57 -42.14
N ASP A 110 -0.51 -11.86 -42.30
CA ASP A 110 -0.13 -12.95 -41.42
C ASP A 110 1.39 -13.16 -41.42
N ASN A 111 1.88 -13.66 -40.28
CA ASN A 111 3.26 -14.09 -39.95
C ASN A 111 4.15 -13.01 -39.32
N GLU A 112 4.22 -12.98 -37.98
CA GLU A 112 5.50 -13.05 -37.25
C GLU A 112 5.32 -13.10 -35.72
N LYS A 113 6.06 -14.05 -35.13
CA LYS A 113 6.50 -14.21 -33.72
C LYS A 113 5.88 -13.28 -32.68
N GLY A 114 5.25 -13.89 -31.67
CA GLY A 114 4.63 -13.23 -30.51
C GLY A 114 5.50 -12.17 -29.84
N VAL A 115 5.36 -10.94 -30.31
CA VAL A 115 5.74 -9.73 -29.59
C VAL A 115 4.58 -9.45 -28.64
N CYS A 116 4.79 -9.63 -27.35
CA CYS A 116 3.85 -9.18 -26.33
C CYS A 116 3.86 -7.64 -26.25
N ASN A 117 3.26 -6.99 -27.24
CA ASN A 117 2.96 -5.55 -27.24
C ASN A 117 1.80 -5.22 -26.29
N THR A 118 1.69 -5.89 -25.14
CA THR A 118 0.94 -5.32 -24.04
C THR A 118 1.84 -4.27 -23.42
N PRO A 119 1.51 -2.96 -23.47
CA PRO A 119 2.22 -2.02 -22.63
C PRO A 119 2.04 -2.54 -21.20
N LEU A 120 3.16 -2.92 -20.57
CA LEU A 120 3.25 -3.31 -19.17
C LEU A 120 2.95 -2.07 -18.30
N ARG A 121 1.73 -1.54 -18.40
CA ARG A 121 1.21 -0.54 -17.48
C ARG A 121 0.85 -1.31 -16.23
N SER A 122 1.83 -1.45 -15.33
CA SER A 122 1.54 -1.75 -13.93
C SER A 122 0.41 -0.83 -13.50
N PRO A 123 -0.68 -1.33 -12.90
CA PRO A 123 -1.79 -0.49 -12.47
C PRO A 123 -1.32 0.31 -11.25
N SER A 124 -0.58 1.40 -11.51
CA SER A 124 0.03 2.29 -10.52
C SER A 124 -1.00 2.84 -9.53
N GLN A 125 -2.27 2.82 -9.95
CA GLN A 125 -3.41 3.35 -9.24
C GLN A 125 -4.09 2.34 -8.29
N THR A 126 -3.69 1.06 -8.31
CA THR A 126 -4.27 0.07 -7.38
C THR A 126 -3.68 0.23 -5.98
N LEU A 127 -4.47 -0.08 -4.95
CA LEU A 127 -4.02 -0.12 -3.56
C LEU A 127 -2.73 -0.95 -3.38
N GLY A 128 -2.68 -2.11 -4.03
CA GLY A 128 -1.50 -2.98 -3.99
C GLY A 128 -0.26 -2.39 -4.67
N ALA A 129 -0.40 -1.52 -5.68
CA ALA A 129 0.72 -0.81 -6.28
C ALA A 129 1.21 0.35 -5.42
N ILE A 130 0.30 1.03 -4.72
CA ILE A 130 0.62 2.08 -3.75
C ILE A 130 1.44 1.48 -2.60
N VAL A 131 0.92 0.43 -1.94
CA VAL A 131 1.60 -0.24 -0.82
C VAL A 131 2.94 -0.84 -1.25
N ARG A 132 3.02 -1.44 -2.45
CA ARG A 132 4.30 -1.95 -2.98
C ARG A 132 5.31 -0.82 -3.18
N GLY A 133 4.88 0.30 -3.76
CA GLY A 133 5.73 1.46 -3.98
C GLY A 133 6.25 2.04 -2.66
N TYR A 134 5.37 2.22 -1.68
CA TYR A 134 5.71 2.67 -0.33
C TYR A 134 6.75 1.75 0.32
N LYS A 135 6.47 0.45 0.41
CA LYS A 135 7.40 -0.54 0.99
C LYS A 135 8.76 -0.49 0.30
N SER A 136 8.77 -0.45 -1.03
CA SER A 136 9.99 -0.41 -1.83
C SER A 136 10.79 0.88 -1.62
N ALA A 137 10.13 2.03 -1.47
CA ALA A 137 10.80 3.30 -1.26
C ALA A 137 11.50 3.35 0.10
N VAL A 138 10.81 2.91 1.16
CA VAL A 138 11.40 2.79 2.50
C VAL A 138 12.58 1.82 2.49
N SER A 139 12.39 0.61 1.95
CA SER A 139 13.45 -0.40 1.88
C SER A 139 14.68 0.08 1.10
N LYS A 140 14.47 0.84 0.02
CA LYS A 140 15.55 1.42 -0.76
C LYS A 140 16.35 2.45 0.04
N LYS A 141 15.69 3.30 0.82
CA LYS A 141 16.36 4.33 1.63
C LYS A 141 17.14 3.76 2.82
N ILE A 142 16.63 2.69 3.43
CA ILE A 142 17.30 2.06 4.59
C ILE A 142 18.32 0.97 4.18
N GLY A 143 18.27 0.49 2.94
CA GLY A 143 19.20 -0.51 2.39
C GLY A 143 18.79 -1.98 2.59
N PHE A 144 17.68 -2.26 3.28
CA PHE A 144 17.14 -3.60 3.49
C PHE A 144 15.61 -3.59 3.63
N SER A 145 14.96 -4.75 3.61
CA SER A 145 13.51 -4.84 3.81
C SER A 145 13.15 -5.10 5.27
N VAL A 146 12.37 -4.21 5.87
CA VAL A 146 11.80 -4.37 7.22
C VAL A 146 10.42 -5.02 7.22
N TRP A 147 9.78 -5.16 6.05
CA TRP A 147 8.35 -5.47 5.96
C TRP A 147 8.04 -6.96 5.98
N GLN A 148 6.96 -7.33 6.66
CA GLN A 148 6.30 -8.61 6.44
C GLN A 148 5.72 -8.69 5.02
N ARG A 149 5.66 -9.91 4.46
CA ARG A 149 4.96 -10.18 3.21
C ARG A 149 3.45 -9.90 3.34
N ASN A 150 2.87 -9.29 2.31
CA ASN A 150 1.47 -8.81 2.27
C ASN A 150 1.19 -7.68 3.27
N TYR A 151 -0.07 -7.29 3.38
CA TYR A 151 -0.59 -6.26 4.27
C TYR A 151 -2.08 -6.57 4.51
N TYR A 152 -2.64 -6.06 5.59
CA TYR A 152 -4.08 -6.11 5.83
C TYR A 152 -4.75 -4.90 5.19
N GLU A 153 -5.93 -5.09 4.62
CA GLU A 153 -6.75 -4.02 4.04
C GLU A 153 -8.23 -4.23 4.39
N HIS A 154 -8.93 -3.14 4.64
CA HIS A 154 -10.37 -3.11 4.94
C HIS A 154 -11.02 -1.92 4.23
N ILE A 155 -12.15 -2.15 3.56
CA ILE A 155 -12.88 -1.09 2.84
C ILE A 155 -13.79 -0.37 3.83
N ILE A 156 -13.63 0.95 3.95
CA ILE A 156 -14.46 1.81 4.79
C ILE A 156 -15.68 2.24 3.96
N ARG A 157 -16.88 1.89 4.43
CA ARG A 157 -18.13 2.04 3.64
C ARG A 157 -19.07 3.12 4.15
N ASN A 158 -18.83 3.65 5.34
CA ASN A 158 -19.66 4.67 5.96
C ASN A 158 -18.83 5.53 6.93
N GLU A 159 -19.42 6.66 7.30
CA GLU A 159 -18.82 7.68 8.15
C GLU A 159 -18.54 7.18 9.58
N GLU A 160 -19.44 6.39 10.17
CA GLU A 160 -19.25 5.83 11.51
C GLU A 160 -18.00 4.94 11.58
N SER A 161 -17.82 4.06 10.59
CA SER A 161 -16.63 3.21 10.46
C SER A 161 -15.38 4.05 10.22
N TYR A 162 -15.47 5.14 9.46
CA TYR A 162 -14.36 6.05 9.24
C TYR A 162 -13.90 6.66 10.57
N PHE A 163 -14.81 7.26 11.34
CA PHE A 163 -14.48 7.91 12.60
C PHE A 163 -13.92 6.92 13.64
N LYS A 164 -14.48 5.71 13.73
CA LYS A 164 -13.94 4.66 14.61
C LYS A 164 -12.49 4.28 14.25
N ILE A 165 -12.18 4.15 12.97
CA ILE A 165 -10.83 3.80 12.53
C ILE A 165 -9.88 4.98 12.70
N HIS A 166 -10.34 6.20 12.42
CA HIS A 166 -9.60 7.43 12.67
C HIS A 166 -9.22 7.53 14.16
N GLU A 167 -10.19 7.41 15.06
CA GLU A 167 -9.95 7.42 16.51
C GLU A 167 -9.03 6.27 16.97
N TYR A 168 -9.17 5.07 16.39
CA TYR A 168 -8.25 3.97 16.64
C TYR A 168 -6.80 4.34 16.28
N ILE A 169 -6.58 4.94 15.12
CA ILE A 169 -5.24 5.35 14.65
C ILE A 169 -4.64 6.42 15.58
N GLU A 170 -5.38 7.47 15.91
CA GLU A 170 -4.88 8.57 16.74
C GLU A 170 -4.52 8.11 18.17
N ASN A 171 -5.30 7.18 18.73
CA ASN A 171 -5.08 6.66 20.08
C ASN A 171 -4.11 5.47 20.13
N ASN A 172 -3.66 4.96 18.99
CA ASN A 172 -2.85 3.73 18.93
C ASN A 172 -1.54 3.83 19.73
N PRO A 173 -0.77 4.94 19.66
CA PRO A 173 0.44 5.10 20.48
C PRO A 173 0.17 5.02 21.98
N ALA A 174 -0.94 5.60 22.45
CA ALA A 174 -1.30 5.59 23.87
C ALA A 174 -1.78 4.22 24.34
N LYS A 175 -2.30 3.40 23.44
CA LYS A 175 -2.81 2.04 23.70
C LYS A 175 -1.85 0.94 23.26
N TRP A 176 -0.55 1.26 23.16
CA TRP A 176 0.44 0.34 22.59
C TRP A 176 0.48 -1.03 23.29
N GLU A 177 0.38 -1.07 24.61
CA GLU A 177 0.41 -2.32 25.38
C GLU A 177 -0.84 -3.20 25.19
N GLU A 178 -1.94 -2.61 24.70
CA GLU A 178 -3.19 -3.31 24.39
C GLU A 178 -3.28 -3.70 22.91
N ASP A 179 -2.30 -3.30 22.11
CA ASP A 179 -2.33 -3.45 20.67
C ASP A 179 -2.14 -4.92 20.26
N CYS A 180 -2.98 -5.41 19.35
CA CYS A 180 -2.91 -6.80 18.89
C CYS A 180 -1.66 -7.11 18.05
N PHE A 181 -0.86 -6.09 17.74
CA PHE A 181 0.42 -6.17 17.07
C PHE A 181 1.64 -5.94 17.98
N TYR A 182 1.45 -5.74 19.29
CA TYR A 182 2.51 -5.79 20.30
C TYR A 182 3.33 -7.09 20.20
#